data_AF-A0A431U239-F1
#
_entry.id   AF-A0A431U239-F1
#
_cell.length_a   1.000
_cell.length_b   1.000
_cell.length_c   1.000
_cell.angle_alpha   90.00
_cell.angle_beta   90.00
_cell.angle_gamma   90.00
#
_symmetry.space_group_name_H-M   'P 1'
#
loop_
_entity.id
_entity.type
_entity.pdbx_description
1 polymer ?
#
loop_
_entity_poly.entity_id
_entity_poly.type
_entity_poly.pdbx_seq_one_letter_code
_entity_poly.pdbx_strand_id
1 'polypeptide(L)'
;MKHLLLPVLLLPVCAFAQTNRTPTMQSHMQSVRQFNQMTNQRTMEFQQRQMQKGMLNSRSAYSSGMMTRKEQQEVQAKQLAREKEAETKLANLTQELQRKREQSPAANPQQAAAQQKKDEKQLTLLTVKNYKEVFLPGQLNSALQSRQLPFESQRQLAGLNKTLTDNKWWKQHGSQAGASIKAYSDTLTSLTTELLGFALASPPAMPATPSAGAIKAQLAASTFDQAAATQLMRDAALSEKLLAGTELMKAVQEFTALNTASPELQGNPRKLQSEVEAKLRQVNKAMYRYDARFGTLTLVSDTYRDLLKYTSAYVAKNGK
;
A
#
# COMPACT_ATOMS: atom_id res chain seq x y z
N MET A 1 64.26 50.61 35.47
CA MET A 1 64.10 50.01 36.82
C MET A 1 63.14 48.83 36.73
N LYS A 2 63.40 47.75 37.47
CA LYS A 2 62.44 46.74 38.05
C LYS A 2 61.32 46.22 37.11
N HIS A 3 61.39 44.99 36.59
CA HIS A 3 61.03 43.70 37.24
C HIS A 3 59.56 43.71 37.76
N LEU A 4 58.67 42.75 37.53
CA LEU A 4 58.70 41.27 37.61
C LEU A 4 57.60 40.70 36.63
N LEU A 5 57.39 39.40 36.30
CA LEU A 5 58.01 38.09 36.58
C LEU A 5 57.58 37.06 35.49
N LEU A 6 57.94 35.78 35.65
CA LEU A 6 57.35 34.58 35.00
C LEU A 6 57.08 33.52 36.10
N PRO A 7 56.19 32.52 35.91
CA PRO A 7 56.66 31.17 35.53
C PRO A 7 55.67 30.42 34.59
N VAL A 8 56.09 29.66 33.57
CA VAL A 8 56.67 28.29 33.58
C VAL A 8 55.86 27.24 34.36
N LEU A 9 55.19 26.34 33.62
CA LEU A 9 54.85 24.93 33.94
C LEU A 9 54.54 24.25 32.59
N LEU A 10 55.52 23.58 31.98
CA LEU A 10 55.70 22.12 31.95
C LEU A 10 54.60 21.34 31.18
N LEU A 11 55.03 20.73 30.06
CA LEU A 11 54.27 19.78 29.22
C LEU A 11 53.89 18.51 30.02
N PRO A 12 52.86 17.77 29.55
CA PRO A 12 53.22 16.53 28.85
C PRO A 12 52.53 16.34 27.49
N VAL A 13 53.16 15.52 26.65
CA VAL A 13 52.65 15.05 25.37
C VAL A 13 51.45 14.12 25.59
N CYS A 14 50.31 14.45 24.99
CA CYS A 14 49.21 13.50 24.77
C CYS A 14 48.93 13.40 23.27
N ALA A 15 49.59 12.43 22.62
CA ALA A 15 49.23 12.03 21.27
C ALA A 15 47.88 11.29 21.29
N PHE A 16 46.82 11.93 20.81
CA PHE A 16 45.57 11.25 20.49
C PHE A 16 45.43 11.11 18.97
N ALA A 17 46.01 10.02 18.45
CA ALA A 17 45.43 9.37 17.30
C ALA A 17 44.20 8.59 17.79
N GLN A 18 42.99 8.90 17.29
CA GLN A 18 41.93 7.91 16.99
C GLN A 18 40.63 8.53 16.46
N THR A 19 40.16 7.96 15.34
CA THR A 19 38.74 7.84 14.95
C THR A 19 37.86 9.10 14.88
N ASN A 20 37.96 9.84 13.76
CA ASN A 20 36.76 10.47 13.20
C ASN A 20 35.86 9.38 12.60
N ARG A 21 34.93 8.88 13.41
CA ARG A 21 33.90 7.93 12.99
C ARG A 21 32.98 8.58 11.95
N THR A 22 32.86 7.99 10.77
CA THR A 22 31.80 8.30 9.81
C THR A 22 30.45 7.76 10.32
N PRO A 23 29.45 8.61 10.64
CA PRO A 23 28.19 8.16 11.22
C PRO A 23 27.13 7.93 10.14
N THR A 24 27.35 6.99 9.21
CA THR A 24 26.47 6.83 8.03
C THR A 24 26.00 5.41 7.70
N MET A 25 26.73 4.34 8.01
CA MET A 25 26.26 2.97 7.70
C MET A 25 25.39 2.32 8.78
N GLN A 26 25.70 2.48 10.07
CA GLN A 26 24.91 1.85 11.14
C GLN A 26 23.48 2.42 11.26
N SER A 27 23.31 3.74 11.09
CA SER A 27 22.01 4.40 11.08
C SER A 27 21.14 3.95 9.90
N HIS A 28 21.73 3.77 8.71
CA HIS A 28 21.03 3.26 7.53
C HIS A 28 20.66 1.77 7.68
N MET A 29 21.53 0.93 8.27
CA MET A 29 21.20 -0.47 8.57
C MET A 29 20.11 -0.62 9.63
N GLN A 30 20.08 0.25 10.65
CA GLN A 30 19.03 0.25 11.67
C GLN A 30 17.69 0.72 11.09
N SER A 31 17.67 1.81 10.30
CA SER A 31 16.43 2.30 9.69
C SER A 31 15.82 1.29 8.71
N VAL A 32 16.63 0.65 7.86
CA VAL A 32 16.14 -0.38 6.91
C VAL A 32 15.63 -1.63 7.64
N ARG A 33 16.29 -2.09 8.71
CA ARG A 33 15.79 -3.23 9.50
C ARG A 33 14.50 -2.89 10.26
N GLN A 34 14.44 -1.72 10.92
CA GLN A 34 13.24 -1.29 11.63
C GLN A 34 12.08 -1.01 10.67
N PHE A 35 12.34 -0.44 9.49
CA PHE A 35 11.33 -0.25 8.45
C PHE A 35 10.78 -1.57 7.92
N ASN A 36 11.65 -2.55 7.62
CA ASN A 36 11.19 -3.87 7.14
C ASN A 36 10.42 -4.62 8.23
N GLN A 37 10.85 -4.57 9.49
CA GLN A 37 10.09 -5.18 10.60
C GLN A 37 8.73 -4.50 10.82
N MET A 38 8.68 -3.16 10.86
CA MET A 38 7.45 -2.42 11.12
C MET A 38 6.46 -2.49 9.95
N THR A 39 6.95 -2.49 8.71
CA THR A 39 6.12 -2.65 7.50
C THR A 39 5.58 -4.08 7.42
N ASN A 40 6.42 -5.10 7.58
CA ASN A 40 5.97 -6.49 7.52
C ASN A 40 5.03 -6.87 8.68
N GLN A 41 5.19 -6.28 9.87
CA GLN A 41 4.22 -6.44 10.97
C GLN A 41 2.87 -5.79 10.64
N ARG A 42 2.83 -4.53 10.17
CA ARG A 42 1.56 -3.87 9.81
C ARG A 42 0.85 -4.55 8.64
N THR A 43 1.59 -5.04 7.64
CA THR A 43 1.01 -5.80 6.52
C THR A 43 0.54 -7.19 6.96
N MET A 44 1.29 -7.91 7.80
CA MET A 44 0.82 -9.20 8.35
C MET A 44 -0.38 -9.04 9.27
N GLU A 45 -0.44 -8.04 10.16
CA GLU A 45 -1.60 -7.85 11.04
C GLU A 45 -2.87 -7.48 10.26
N PHE A 46 -2.76 -6.70 9.19
CA PHE A 46 -3.90 -6.38 8.33
C PHE A 46 -4.38 -7.63 7.57
N GLN A 47 -3.45 -8.40 6.97
CA GLN A 47 -3.79 -9.66 6.28
C GLN A 47 -4.31 -10.75 7.23
N GLN A 48 -3.76 -10.88 8.43
CA GLN A 48 -4.16 -11.93 9.39
C GLN A 48 -5.57 -11.67 9.95
N ARG A 49 -5.98 -10.40 10.11
CA ARG A 49 -7.36 -10.04 10.45
C ARG A 49 -8.35 -10.31 9.29
N GLN A 50 -7.92 -10.22 8.03
CA GLN A 50 -8.73 -10.69 6.90
C GLN A 50 -8.77 -12.23 6.80
N MET A 51 -7.65 -12.92 7.08
CA MET A 51 -7.59 -14.40 7.05
C MET A 51 -8.47 -15.05 8.13
N GLN A 52 -8.46 -14.55 9.37
CA GLN A 52 -9.23 -15.16 10.47
C GLN A 52 -10.75 -15.05 10.31
N LYS A 53 -11.27 -14.04 9.60
CA LYS A 53 -12.73 -13.89 9.39
C LYS A 53 -13.30 -14.77 8.27
N GLY A 54 -12.46 -15.27 7.36
CA GLY A 54 -12.90 -15.96 6.14
C GLY A 54 -13.10 -17.48 6.22
N MET A 55 -13.04 -18.09 7.41
CA MET A 55 -12.97 -19.55 7.54
C MET A 55 -14.32 -20.29 7.55
N LEU A 56 -15.46 -19.59 7.54
CA LEU A 56 -16.78 -20.20 7.64
C LEU A 56 -17.67 -19.91 6.41
N ASN A 57 -18.04 -21.00 5.71
CA ASN A 57 -19.13 -21.13 4.74
C ASN A 57 -18.90 -20.56 3.32
N SER A 58 -18.21 -21.34 2.47
CA SER A 58 -18.16 -21.14 1.02
C SER A 58 -19.01 -22.18 0.26
N ARG A 59 -20.12 -21.75 -0.37
CA ARG A 59 -20.87 -22.51 -1.39
C ARG A 59 -21.53 -21.57 -2.42
N SER A 60 -21.26 -21.80 -3.71
CA SER A 60 -21.91 -21.25 -4.92
C SER A 60 -21.87 -19.72 -5.15
N ALA A 61 -21.81 -19.20 -6.40
CA ALA A 61 -21.52 -19.78 -7.72
C ALA A 61 -21.34 -18.66 -8.79
N TYR A 62 -20.98 -19.07 -10.02
CA TYR A 62 -21.08 -18.37 -11.33
C TYR A 62 -19.97 -17.42 -11.85
N SER A 63 -19.17 -18.01 -12.76
CA SER A 63 -18.72 -17.51 -14.07
C SER A 63 -18.12 -16.10 -14.24
N SER A 64 -16.79 -16.04 -14.30
CA SER A 64 -16.02 -15.60 -15.49
C SER A 64 -14.52 -15.63 -15.17
N GLY A 65 -13.81 -16.71 -15.53
CA GLY A 65 -12.34 -16.82 -15.35
C GLY A 65 -11.81 -16.64 -13.91
N MET A 66 -12.68 -16.54 -12.91
CA MET A 66 -12.27 -16.31 -11.53
C MET A 66 -11.62 -17.56 -10.96
N MET A 67 -10.32 -17.46 -10.66
CA MET A 67 -9.66 -18.34 -9.71
C MET A 67 -10.55 -18.48 -8.47
N THR A 68 -10.77 -19.72 -8.03
CA THR A 68 -11.45 -20.01 -6.77
C THR A 68 -10.73 -19.29 -5.62
N ARG A 69 -11.45 -19.01 -4.52
CA ARG A 69 -10.85 -18.40 -3.32
C ARG A 69 -9.60 -19.15 -2.84
N LYS A 70 -9.60 -20.48 -2.99
CA LYS A 70 -8.46 -21.35 -2.68
C LYS A 70 -7.27 -21.10 -3.63
N GLU A 71 -7.50 -21.03 -4.94
CA GLU A 71 -6.44 -20.72 -5.91
C GLU A 71 -5.89 -19.30 -5.72
N GLN A 72 -6.73 -18.31 -5.39
CA GLN A 72 -6.27 -16.96 -5.05
C GLN A 72 -5.38 -16.96 -3.80
N GLN A 73 -5.76 -17.70 -2.76
CA GLN A 73 -4.95 -17.89 -1.55
C GLN A 73 -3.64 -18.62 -1.84
N GLU A 74 -3.66 -19.68 -2.65
CA GLU A 74 -2.44 -20.39 -3.06
C GLU A 74 -1.51 -19.51 -3.90
N VAL A 75 -2.04 -18.67 -4.79
CA VAL A 75 -1.26 -17.71 -5.58
C VAL A 75 -0.66 -16.61 -4.70
N GLN A 76 -1.42 -16.04 -3.75
CA GLN A 76 -0.88 -15.11 -2.75
C GLN A 76 0.20 -15.76 -1.88
N ALA A 77 -0.01 -16.99 -1.39
CA ALA A 77 0.98 -17.70 -0.58
C ALA A 77 2.27 -18.00 -1.38
N LYS A 78 2.15 -18.42 -2.65
CA LYS A 78 3.29 -18.62 -3.56
C LYS A 78 4.02 -17.30 -3.86
N GLN A 79 3.29 -16.19 -3.99
CA GLN A 79 3.86 -14.85 -4.17
C GLN A 79 4.65 -14.39 -2.93
N LEU A 80 4.07 -14.48 -1.74
CA LEU A 80 4.72 -14.15 -0.47
C LEU A 80 5.98 -15.00 -0.21
N ALA A 81 5.95 -16.29 -0.57
CA ALA A 81 7.12 -17.17 -0.49
C ALA A 81 8.27 -16.68 -1.39
N ARG A 82 7.97 -16.27 -2.63
CA ARG A 82 8.96 -15.70 -3.57
C ARG A 82 9.50 -14.36 -3.10
N GLU A 83 8.66 -13.49 -2.53
CA GLU A 83 9.08 -12.20 -1.96
C GLU A 83 10.08 -12.41 -0.83
N LYS A 84 9.78 -13.32 0.12
CA LYS A 84 10.69 -13.70 1.21
C LYS A 84 11.99 -14.33 0.70
N GLU A 85 11.94 -15.15 -0.36
CA GLU A 85 13.13 -15.71 -0.98
C GLU A 85 14.01 -14.62 -1.64
N ALA A 86 13.40 -13.64 -2.30
CA ALA A 86 14.07 -12.50 -2.91
C ALA A 86 14.76 -11.61 -1.87
N GLU A 87 14.09 -11.32 -0.75
CA GLU A 87 14.70 -10.63 0.41
C GLU A 87 15.88 -11.42 0.99
N THR A 88 15.73 -12.74 1.12
CA THR A 88 16.79 -13.62 1.63
C THR A 88 18.02 -13.61 0.71
N LYS A 89 17.83 -13.61 -0.61
CA LYS A 89 18.93 -13.50 -1.59
C LYS A 89 19.68 -12.16 -1.46
N LEU A 90 18.96 -11.05 -1.24
CA LEU A 90 19.58 -9.73 -0.99
C LEU A 90 20.35 -9.70 0.33
N ALA A 91 19.80 -10.28 1.40
CA ALA A 91 20.46 -10.38 2.70
C ALA A 91 21.75 -11.22 2.61
N ASN A 92 21.69 -12.37 1.94
CA ASN A 92 22.85 -13.25 1.74
C ASN A 92 23.95 -12.57 0.92
N LEU A 93 23.62 -11.92 -0.20
CA LEU A 93 24.60 -11.16 -1.00
C LEU A 93 25.23 -10.03 -0.17
N THR A 94 24.44 -9.31 0.63
CA THR A 94 24.95 -8.25 1.51
C THR A 94 25.95 -8.79 2.53
N GLN A 95 25.64 -9.94 3.15
CA GLN A 95 26.55 -10.61 4.09
C GLN A 95 27.82 -11.14 3.39
N GLU A 96 27.69 -11.71 2.19
CA GLU A 96 28.83 -12.22 1.44
C GLU A 96 29.80 -11.11 1.02
N LEU A 97 29.28 -9.97 0.56
CA LEU A 97 30.08 -8.79 0.22
C LEU A 97 30.77 -8.21 1.46
N GLN A 98 30.07 -8.14 2.59
CA GLN A 98 30.68 -7.75 3.86
C GLN A 98 31.80 -8.71 4.29
N ARG A 99 31.56 -10.03 4.24
CA ARG A 99 32.56 -11.04 4.57
C ARG A 99 33.78 -10.97 3.64
N LYS A 100 33.58 -10.71 2.35
CA LYS A 100 34.67 -10.50 1.36
C LYS A 100 35.52 -9.28 1.70
N ARG A 101 34.92 -8.16 2.13
CA ARG A 101 35.64 -6.97 2.59
C ARG A 101 36.43 -7.21 3.87
N GLU A 102 35.94 -8.06 4.77
CA GLU A 102 36.64 -8.45 6.01
C GLU A 102 37.78 -9.45 5.73
N GLN A 103 37.56 -10.41 4.83
CA GLN A 103 38.56 -11.41 4.41
C GLN A 103 39.66 -10.84 3.51
N SER A 104 39.39 -9.74 2.80
CA SER A 104 40.36 -9.06 1.93
C SER A 104 40.16 -7.54 2.02
N PRO A 105 40.63 -6.90 3.11
CA PRO A 105 40.58 -5.45 3.24
C PRO A 105 41.33 -4.76 2.11
N ALA A 106 40.75 -3.70 1.55
CA ALA A 106 41.40 -2.92 0.51
C ALA A 106 42.66 -2.22 1.04
N ALA A 107 43.76 -2.23 0.28
CA ALA A 107 45.06 -1.76 0.74
C ALA A 107 45.13 -0.24 0.97
N ASN A 108 44.17 0.53 0.43
CA ASN A 108 44.05 1.97 0.65
C ASN A 108 42.59 2.46 0.51
N PRO A 109 42.27 3.70 0.96
CA PRO A 109 40.90 4.23 0.90
C PRO A 109 40.31 4.36 -0.52
N GLN A 110 41.15 4.57 -1.54
CA GLN A 110 40.68 4.68 -2.93
C GLN A 110 40.21 3.32 -3.47
N GLN A 111 40.96 2.25 -3.17
CA GLN A 111 40.55 0.88 -3.47
C GLN A 111 39.31 0.47 -2.65
N ALA A 112 39.21 0.90 -1.39
CA ALA A 112 38.02 0.65 -0.56
C ALA A 112 36.75 1.27 -1.18
N ALA A 113 36.82 2.54 -1.59
CA ALA A 113 35.72 3.22 -2.26
C ALA A 113 35.37 2.59 -3.63
N ALA A 114 36.39 2.17 -4.40
CA ALA A 114 36.18 1.48 -5.66
C ALA A 114 35.52 0.10 -5.49
N GLN A 115 35.87 -0.64 -4.42
CA GLN A 115 35.24 -1.91 -4.07
C GLN A 115 33.78 -1.69 -3.62
N GLN A 116 33.55 -0.74 -2.70
CA GLN A 116 32.20 -0.40 -2.25
C GLN A 116 31.27 -0.05 -3.44
N LYS A 117 31.75 0.72 -4.42
CA LYS A 117 30.98 1.07 -5.62
C LYS A 117 30.69 -0.13 -6.53
N LYS A 118 31.49 -1.20 -6.49
CA LYS A 118 31.18 -2.47 -7.18
C LYS A 118 30.13 -3.26 -6.41
N ASP A 119 30.28 -3.35 -5.09
CA ASP A 119 29.34 -4.02 -4.18
C ASP A 119 27.94 -3.41 -4.32
N GLU A 120 27.83 -2.07 -4.27
CA GLU A 120 26.58 -1.31 -4.43
C GLU A 120 25.91 -1.55 -5.78
N LYS A 121 26.69 -1.69 -6.87
CA LYS A 121 26.17 -2.04 -8.19
C LYS A 121 25.62 -3.45 -8.25
N GLN A 122 26.31 -4.42 -7.64
CA GLN A 122 25.84 -5.81 -7.57
C GLN A 122 24.56 -5.94 -6.75
N LEU A 123 24.50 -5.28 -5.59
CA LEU A 123 23.30 -5.19 -4.77
C LEU A 123 22.15 -4.54 -5.56
N THR A 124 22.38 -3.39 -6.19
CA THR A 124 21.37 -2.71 -7.01
C THR A 124 20.88 -3.58 -8.16
N LEU A 125 21.76 -4.30 -8.86
CA LEU A 125 21.35 -5.22 -9.93
C LEU A 125 20.42 -6.32 -9.40
N LEU A 126 20.75 -6.92 -8.25
CA LEU A 126 19.89 -7.93 -7.63
C LEU A 126 18.56 -7.32 -7.16
N THR A 127 18.56 -6.11 -6.57
CA THR A 127 17.34 -5.41 -6.15
C THR A 127 16.42 -5.12 -7.34
N VAL A 128 16.95 -4.58 -8.43
CA VAL A 128 16.16 -4.28 -9.64
C VAL A 128 15.61 -5.55 -10.28
N LYS A 129 16.40 -6.63 -10.31
CA LYS A 129 15.98 -7.94 -10.82
C LYS A 129 14.83 -8.51 -9.97
N ASN A 130 15.03 -8.58 -8.66
CA ASN A 130 14.02 -9.06 -7.71
C ASN A 130 12.74 -8.22 -7.76
N TYR A 131 12.86 -6.89 -7.85
CA TYR A 131 11.73 -5.99 -7.99
C TYR A 131 10.90 -6.30 -9.24
N LYS A 132 11.58 -6.42 -10.40
CA LYS A 132 10.93 -6.75 -11.67
C LYS A 132 10.24 -8.11 -11.65
N GLU A 133 10.95 -9.15 -11.20
CA GLU A 133 10.54 -10.56 -11.37
C GLU A 133 9.55 -11.03 -10.29
N VAL A 134 9.58 -10.40 -9.11
CA VAL A 134 8.80 -10.82 -7.94
C VAL A 134 7.87 -9.72 -7.47
N PHE A 135 8.39 -8.59 -6.98
CA PHE A 135 7.57 -7.61 -6.26
C PHE A 135 6.59 -6.85 -7.16
N LEU A 136 7.00 -6.42 -8.36
CA LEU A 136 6.17 -5.63 -9.27
C LEU A 136 4.91 -6.39 -9.74
N PRO A 137 4.97 -7.69 -10.13
CA PRO A 137 3.78 -8.53 -10.30
C PRO A 137 2.89 -8.61 -9.05
N GLY A 138 3.48 -8.72 -7.86
CA GLY A 138 2.76 -8.71 -6.58
C GLY A 138 2.00 -7.41 -6.31
N GLN A 139 2.62 -6.25 -6.62
CA GLN A 139 1.97 -4.94 -6.52
C GLN A 139 0.84 -4.79 -7.54
N LEU A 140 1.01 -5.25 -8.79
CA LEU A 140 -0.05 -5.24 -9.80
C LEU A 140 -1.27 -6.07 -9.34
N ASN A 141 -1.03 -7.31 -8.91
CA ASN A 141 -2.10 -8.19 -8.42
C ASN A 141 -2.82 -7.57 -7.21
N SER A 142 -2.09 -6.99 -6.26
CA SER A 142 -2.67 -6.32 -5.09
C SER A 142 -3.51 -5.11 -5.50
N ALA A 143 -3.02 -4.28 -6.43
CA ALA A 143 -3.76 -3.13 -6.95
C ALA A 143 -5.07 -3.58 -7.61
N LEU A 144 -5.03 -4.59 -8.49
CA LEU A 144 -6.20 -5.14 -9.19
C LEU A 144 -7.21 -5.78 -8.23
N GLN A 145 -6.77 -6.59 -7.28
CA GLN A 145 -7.65 -7.20 -6.26
C GLN A 145 -8.35 -6.12 -5.42
N SER A 146 -7.66 -5.03 -5.10
CA SER A 146 -8.21 -3.94 -4.29
C SER A 146 -9.31 -3.11 -5.00
N ARG A 147 -9.61 -3.37 -6.28
CA ARG A 147 -10.68 -2.70 -7.04
C ARG A 147 -12.08 -3.27 -6.78
N GLN A 148 -12.21 -4.37 -6.04
CA GLN A 148 -13.48 -5.08 -5.86
C GLN A 148 -13.80 -5.31 -4.38
N LEU A 149 -15.08 -5.26 -4.03
CA LEU A 149 -15.56 -5.67 -2.70
C LEU A 149 -15.48 -7.20 -2.55
N PRO A 150 -15.05 -7.73 -1.38
CA PRO A 150 -15.18 -9.15 -1.07
C PRO A 150 -16.62 -9.66 -1.23
N PHE A 151 -16.79 -10.87 -1.74
CA PHE A 151 -18.12 -11.47 -1.95
C PHE A 151 -18.98 -11.53 -0.68
N GLU A 152 -18.37 -11.78 0.48
CA GLU A 152 -19.04 -11.77 1.78
C GLU A 152 -19.62 -10.38 2.11
N SER A 153 -18.85 -9.32 1.89
CA SER A 153 -19.27 -7.93 2.03
C SER A 153 -20.44 -7.58 1.09
N GLN A 154 -20.40 -8.05 -0.15
CA GLN A 154 -21.51 -7.89 -1.11
C GLN A 154 -22.79 -8.58 -0.63
N ARG A 155 -22.69 -9.81 -0.08
CA ARG A 155 -23.85 -10.53 0.49
C ARG A 155 -24.43 -9.84 1.71
N GLN A 156 -23.59 -9.32 2.60
CA GLN A 156 -24.03 -8.57 3.79
C GLN A 156 -24.84 -7.32 3.39
N LEU A 157 -24.33 -6.56 2.42
CA LEU A 157 -25.03 -5.38 1.90
C LEU A 157 -26.37 -5.75 1.24
N ALA A 158 -26.40 -6.80 0.41
CA ALA A 158 -27.62 -7.28 -0.24
C ALA A 158 -28.70 -7.71 0.77
N GLY A 159 -28.31 -8.35 1.87
CA GLY A 159 -29.22 -8.76 2.94
C GLY A 159 -29.92 -7.57 3.61
N LEU A 160 -29.17 -6.54 3.98
CA LEU A 160 -29.73 -5.35 4.64
C LEU A 160 -30.53 -4.46 3.65
N ASN A 161 -30.10 -4.39 2.38
CA ASN A 161 -30.81 -3.66 1.32
C ASN A 161 -32.21 -4.24 1.11
N LYS A 162 -32.35 -5.57 1.11
CA LYS A 162 -33.63 -6.26 1.00
C LYS A 162 -34.65 -5.78 2.06
N THR A 163 -34.22 -5.62 3.31
CA THR A 163 -35.08 -5.10 4.40
C THR A 163 -35.56 -3.67 4.13
N LEU A 164 -34.65 -2.77 3.73
CA LEU A 164 -35.00 -1.37 3.46
C LEU A 164 -35.83 -1.17 2.19
N THR A 165 -35.88 -2.17 1.30
CA THR A 165 -36.75 -2.17 0.10
C THR A 165 -38.05 -2.96 0.28
N ASP A 166 -38.31 -3.57 1.44
CA ASP A 166 -39.53 -4.35 1.67
C ASP A 166 -40.70 -3.48 2.17
N ASN A 167 -41.66 -3.25 1.29
CA ASN A 167 -42.93 -2.57 1.59
C ASN A 167 -43.73 -3.20 2.75
N LYS A 168 -43.59 -4.51 3.02
CA LYS A 168 -44.25 -5.15 4.16
C LYS A 168 -43.55 -4.79 5.47
N TRP A 169 -42.22 -4.81 5.49
CA TRP A 169 -41.43 -4.38 6.63
C TRP A 169 -41.71 -2.93 7.01
N TRP A 170 -41.75 -2.00 6.03
CA TRP A 170 -42.08 -0.60 6.27
C TRP A 170 -43.48 -0.39 6.87
N LYS A 171 -44.47 -1.19 6.51
CA LYS A 171 -45.82 -1.15 7.10
C LYS A 171 -45.87 -1.62 8.56
N GLN A 172 -44.95 -2.49 8.96
CA GLN A 172 -44.92 -3.09 10.30
C GLN A 172 -43.95 -2.38 11.26
N HIS A 173 -42.82 -1.87 10.75
CA HIS A 173 -41.70 -1.37 11.55
C HIS A 173 -41.24 0.05 11.15
N GLY A 174 -41.91 0.72 10.20
CA GLY A 174 -41.47 2.00 9.64
C GLY A 174 -41.30 3.14 10.66
N SER A 175 -42.06 3.13 11.75
CA SER A 175 -41.93 4.09 12.87
C SER A 175 -40.67 3.87 13.74
N GLN A 176 -40.00 2.73 13.60
CA GLN A 176 -38.77 2.36 14.30
C GLN A 176 -37.57 2.22 13.32
N ALA A 177 -37.74 2.62 12.06
CA ALA A 177 -36.79 2.36 10.98
C ALA A 177 -35.41 3.00 11.18
N GLY A 178 -35.29 4.06 11.99
CA GLY A 178 -34.03 4.79 12.22
C GLY A 178 -32.86 3.90 12.64
N ALA A 179 -33.10 2.88 13.47
CA ALA A 179 -32.05 1.92 13.85
C ALA A 179 -31.55 1.06 12.68
N SER A 180 -32.46 0.63 11.79
CA SER A 180 -32.12 -0.15 10.59
C SER A 180 -31.46 0.70 9.51
N ILE A 181 -31.89 1.96 9.34
CA ILE A 181 -31.23 2.94 8.45
C ILE A 181 -29.80 3.19 8.92
N LYS A 182 -29.59 3.40 10.23
CA LYS A 182 -28.26 3.54 10.82
C LYS A 182 -27.39 2.31 10.62
N ALA A 183 -27.90 1.10 10.92
CA ALA A 183 -27.14 -0.14 10.72
C ALA A 183 -26.73 -0.35 9.25
N TYR A 184 -27.60 -0.01 8.29
CA TYR A 184 -27.27 -0.02 6.87
C TYR A 184 -26.22 1.03 6.52
N SER A 185 -26.37 2.26 7.02
CA SER A 185 -25.45 3.39 6.81
C SER A 185 -24.04 3.10 7.34
N ASP A 186 -23.92 2.55 8.55
CA ASP A 186 -22.65 2.17 9.16
C ASP A 186 -21.97 1.05 8.34
N THR A 187 -22.74 0.05 7.91
CA THR A 187 -22.27 -1.04 7.04
C THR A 187 -21.79 -0.50 5.69
N LEU A 188 -22.60 0.30 5.00
CA LEU A 188 -22.29 0.89 3.70
C LEU A 188 -21.05 1.79 3.76
N THR A 189 -20.91 2.59 4.83
CA THR A 189 -19.75 3.45 5.07
C THR A 189 -18.49 2.62 5.27
N SER A 190 -18.55 1.55 6.08
CA SER A 190 -17.44 0.64 6.33
C SER A 190 -16.98 -0.06 5.04
N LEU A 191 -17.92 -0.64 4.28
CA LEU A 191 -17.61 -1.35 3.03
C LEU A 191 -17.05 -0.41 1.96
N THR A 192 -17.59 0.79 1.83
CA THR A 192 -17.08 1.78 0.87
C THR A 192 -15.68 2.27 1.29
N THR A 193 -15.42 2.40 2.59
CA THR A 193 -14.08 2.70 3.13
C THR A 193 -13.08 1.57 2.82
N GLU A 194 -13.49 0.31 2.94
CA GLU A 194 -12.66 -0.86 2.58
C GLU A 194 -12.35 -0.90 1.07
N LEU A 195 -13.38 -0.71 0.23
CA LEU A 195 -13.26 -0.67 -1.23
C LEU A 195 -12.32 0.45 -1.70
N LEU A 196 -12.49 1.65 -1.17
CA LEU A 196 -11.70 2.82 -1.57
C LEU A 196 -10.32 2.86 -0.87
N GLY A 197 -10.14 2.14 0.23
CA GLY A 197 -8.89 2.12 1.00
C GLY A 197 -8.61 3.41 1.78
N PHE A 198 -9.61 4.29 1.94
CA PHE A 198 -9.51 5.55 2.68
C PHE A 198 -10.86 5.96 3.28
N ALA A 199 -10.83 6.78 4.32
CA ALA A 199 -12.01 7.24 5.03
C ALA A 199 -12.85 8.23 4.20
N LEU A 200 -14.15 7.99 4.08
CA LEU A 200 -15.04 8.82 3.24
C LEU A 200 -15.18 10.27 3.73
N ALA A 201 -15.05 10.49 5.05
CA ALA A 201 -15.17 11.82 5.67
C ALA A 201 -13.93 12.71 5.42
N SER A 202 -12.77 12.08 5.19
CA SER A 202 -11.49 12.76 5.02
C SER A 202 -10.70 12.11 3.87
N PRO A 203 -11.14 12.28 2.61
CA PRO A 203 -10.46 11.68 1.47
C PRO A 203 -9.05 12.25 1.33
N PRO A 204 -8.04 11.44 0.96
CA PRO A 204 -6.70 11.94 0.72
C PRO A 204 -6.70 12.86 -0.51
N ALA A 205 -5.76 13.81 -0.53
CA ALA A 205 -5.48 14.60 -1.72
C ALA A 205 -5.10 13.68 -2.90
N MET A 206 -5.44 14.09 -4.13
CA MET A 206 -5.01 13.39 -5.33
C MET A 206 -3.48 13.30 -5.37
N PRO A 207 -2.88 12.11 -5.48
CA PRO A 207 -1.44 11.98 -5.67
C PRO A 207 -0.97 12.73 -6.93
N ALA A 208 0.29 13.14 -6.95
CA ALA A 208 0.91 13.61 -8.17
C ALA A 208 0.90 12.49 -9.22
N THR A 209 0.70 12.83 -10.50
CA THR A 209 0.70 11.84 -11.59
C THR A 209 1.97 10.98 -11.54
N PRO A 210 1.86 9.64 -11.45
CA PRO A 210 3.02 8.75 -11.36
C PRO A 210 4.01 9.00 -12.50
N SER A 211 5.27 9.31 -12.16
CA SER A 211 6.32 9.58 -13.14
C SER A 211 7.55 8.71 -12.88
N ALA A 212 7.87 7.86 -13.84
CA ALA A 212 9.05 7.01 -13.81
C ALA A 212 10.37 7.78 -14.04
N GLY A 213 10.34 9.11 -14.22
CA GLY A 213 11.53 9.94 -14.45
C GLY A 213 12.57 9.85 -13.32
N ALA A 214 12.12 9.89 -12.06
CA ALA A 214 12.99 9.74 -10.90
C ALA A 214 13.62 8.33 -10.82
N ILE A 215 12.82 7.29 -11.09
CA ILE A 215 13.30 5.89 -11.15
C ILE A 215 14.33 5.71 -12.26
N LYS A 216 14.11 6.32 -13.44
CA LYS A 216 15.09 6.30 -14.55
C LYS A 216 16.42 6.96 -14.14
N ALA A 217 16.39 8.04 -13.37
CA ALA A 217 17.59 8.69 -12.85
C ALA A 217 18.32 7.81 -11.81
N GLN A 218 17.60 7.22 -10.84
CA GLN A 218 18.16 6.26 -9.88
C GLN A 218 18.80 5.04 -10.57
N LEU A 219 18.12 4.47 -11.58
CA LEU A 219 18.67 3.36 -12.38
C LEU A 219 19.92 3.78 -13.15
N ALA A 220 19.97 5.01 -13.70
CA ALA A 220 21.18 5.52 -14.35
C ALA A 220 22.35 5.69 -13.35
N ALA A 221 22.07 6.09 -12.11
CA ALA A 221 23.04 6.25 -11.04
C ALA A 221 23.43 4.95 -10.30
N SER A 222 22.73 3.83 -10.55
CA SER A 222 22.83 2.58 -9.78
C SER A 222 22.46 2.75 -8.29
N THR A 223 21.38 3.49 -8.01
CA THR A 223 20.85 3.78 -6.66
C THR A 223 19.34 3.53 -6.56
N PHE A 224 18.88 2.41 -7.13
CA PHE A 224 17.44 2.09 -7.23
C PHE A 224 16.77 1.87 -5.87
N ASP A 225 15.72 2.65 -5.61
CA ASP A 225 14.88 2.50 -4.42
C ASP A 225 13.59 1.71 -4.75
N GLN A 226 13.52 0.48 -4.24
CA GLN A 226 12.34 -0.38 -4.33
C GLN A 226 11.10 0.23 -3.64
N ALA A 227 11.27 1.00 -2.56
CA ALA A 227 10.15 1.63 -1.87
C ALA A 227 9.56 2.76 -2.73
N ALA A 228 10.38 3.63 -3.30
CA ALA A 228 9.93 4.67 -4.24
C ALA A 228 9.25 4.07 -5.48
N ALA A 229 9.80 3.00 -6.07
CA ALA A 229 9.18 2.31 -7.20
C ALA A 229 7.83 1.67 -6.82
N THR A 230 7.73 1.09 -5.61
CA THR A 230 6.48 0.54 -5.06
C THR A 230 5.44 1.64 -4.80
N GLN A 231 5.88 2.82 -4.35
CA GLN A 231 4.98 3.94 -4.08
C GLN A 231 4.28 4.44 -5.36
N LEU A 232 4.97 4.48 -6.50
CA LEU A 232 4.34 4.83 -7.79
C LEU A 232 3.14 3.93 -8.14
N MET A 233 3.22 2.61 -7.88
CA MET A 233 2.10 1.69 -8.09
C MET A 233 0.94 1.95 -7.12
N ARG A 234 1.24 2.35 -5.87
CA ARG A 234 0.23 2.71 -4.85
C ARG A 234 -0.45 4.03 -5.19
N ASP A 235 0.32 5.03 -5.61
CA ASP A 235 -0.20 6.34 -6.03
C ASP A 235 -1.08 6.22 -7.28
N ALA A 236 -0.68 5.38 -8.24
CA ALA A 236 -1.52 5.03 -9.40
C ALA A 236 -2.86 4.41 -8.96
N ALA A 237 -2.82 3.38 -8.11
CA ALA A 237 -4.02 2.70 -7.63
C ALA A 237 -4.93 3.63 -6.80
N LEU A 238 -4.36 4.48 -5.94
CA LEU A 238 -5.10 5.46 -5.17
C LEU A 238 -5.75 6.53 -6.06
N SER A 239 -5.02 7.02 -7.06
CA SER A 239 -5.54 7.98 -8.05
C SER A 239 -6.75 7.41 -8.79
N GLU A 240 -6.68 6.16 -9.24
CA GLU A 240 -7.83 5.48 -9.86
C GLU A 240 -9.01 5.34 -8.90
N LYS A 241 -8.75 4.97 -7.62
CA LYS A 241 -9.81 4.85 -6.60
C LYS A 241 -10.50 6.19 -6.30
N LEU A 242 -9.76 7.29 -6.28
CA LEU A 242 -10.33 8.65 -6.12
C LEU A 242 -11.18 9.03 -7.34
N LEU A 243 -10.67 8.83 -8.56
CA LEU A 243 -11.36 9.16 -9.82
C LEU A 243 -12.63 8.33 -10.06
N ALA A 244 -12.61 7.04 -9.71
CA ALA A 244 -13.79 6.16 -9.79
C ALA A 244 -14.75 6.36 -8.60
N GLY A 245 -14.21 6.55 -7.40
CA GLY A 245 -14.95 6.60 -6.14
C GLY A 245 -15.73 7.88 -5.86
N THR A 246 -15.40 8.99 -6.51
CA THR A 246 -15.98 10.33 -6.23
C THR A 246 -17.52 10.33 -6.13
N GLU A 247 -18.22 9.71 -7.10
CA GLU A 247 -19.70 9.66 -7.08
C GLU A 247 -20.24 8.70 -6.00
N LEU A 248 -19.54 7.60 -5.75
CA LEU A 248 -19.92 6.61 -4.74
C LEU A 248 -19.79 7.17 -3.33
N MET A 249 -18.68 7.85 -3.03
CA MET A 249 -18.47 8.55 -1.75
C MET A 249 -19.60 9.53 -1.47
N LYS A 250 -19.96 10.36 -2.45
CA LYS A 250 -21.06 11.32 -2.34
C LYS A 250 -22.40 10.63 -2.07
N ALA A 251 -22.75 9.59 -2.83
CA ALA A 251 -24.01 8.86 -2.63
C ALA A 251 -24.09 8.19 -1.24
N VAL A 252 -22.97 7.67 -0.71
CA VAL A 252 -22.89 7.07 0.63
C VAL A 252 -23.00 8.12 1.73
N GLN A 253 -22.35 9.28 1.58
CA GLN A 253 -22.50 10.41 2.51
C GLN A 253 -23.95 10.94 2.52
N GLU A 254 -24.58 11.08 1.35
CA GLU A 254 -25.98 11.50 1.23
C GLU A 254 -26.98 10.48 1.82
N PHE A 255 -26.69 9.18 1.75
CA PHE A 255 -27.46 8.17 2.48
C PHE A 255 -27.24 8.30 3.99
N THR A 256 -25.99 8.49 4.43
CA THR A 256 -25.63 8.61 5.86
C THR A 256 -26.26 9.83 6.53
N ALA A 257 -26.48 10.92 5.77
CA ALA A 257 -27.20 12.10 6.24
C ALA A 257 -28.65 11.83 6.65
N LEU A 258 -29.27 10.72 6.22
CA LEU A 258 -30.61 10.32 6.67
C LEU A 258 -30.67 10.03 8.18
N ASN A 259 -29.55 9.64 8.80
CA ASN A 259 -29.45 9.42 10.25
C ASN A 259 -29.61 10.73 11.06
N THR A 260 -29.31 11.87 10.44
CA THR A 260 -29.39 13.22 11.03
C THR A 260 -30.46 14.08 10.35
N ALA A 261 -31.43 13.43 9.68
CA ALA A 261 -32.53 14.12 9.03
C ALA A 261 -33.44 14.85 10.04
N SER A 262 -34.22 15.82 9.55
CA SER A 262 -35.12 16.62 10.38
C SER A 262 -36.16 15.75 11.12
N PRO A 263 -36.60 16.17 12.33
CA PRO A 263 -37.67 15.47 13.06
C PRO A 263 -38.96 15.30 12.25
N GLU A 264 -39.25 16.22 11.34
CA GLU A 264 -40.38 16.14 10.40
C GLU A 264 -40.27 14.94 9.44
N LEU A 265 -39.06 14.64 8.92
CA LEU A 265 -38.84 13.48 8.07
C LEU A 265 -38.91 12.18 8.88
N GLN A 266 -38.31 12.15 10.07
CA GLN A 266 -38.35 10.99 10.98
C GLN A 266 -39.78 10.69 11.46
N GLY A 267 -40.60 11.71 11.68
CA GLY A 267 -42.00 11.58 12.07
C GLY A 267 -42.95 11.11 10.95
N ASN A 268 -42.47 10.99 9.70
CA ASN A 268 -43.28 10.56 8.56
C ASN A 268 -42.68 9.33 7.86
N PRO A 269 -43.04 8.10 8.29
CA PRO A 269 -42.47 6.86 7.75
C PRO A 269 -42.63 6.69 6.22
N ARG A 270 -43.68 7.25 5.60
CA ARG A 270 -43.86 7.19 4.14
C ARG A 270 -42.89 8.10 3.40
N LYS A 271 -42.68 9.32 3.91
CA LYS A 271 -41.70 10.28 3.37
C LYS A 271 -40.27 9.75 3.58
N LEU A 272 -39.98 9.21 4.76
CA LEU A 272 -38.71 8.55 5.08
C LEU A 272 -38.42 7.35 4.18
N GLN A 273 -39.40 6.46 3.94
CA GLN A 273 -39.26 5.34 3.01
C GLN A 273 -38.88 5.85 1.59
N SER A 274 -39.59 6.86 1.08
CA SER A 274 -39.32 7.43 -0.25
C SER A 274 -37.89 7.99 -0.36
N GLU A 275 -37.40 8.69 0.66
CA GLU A 275 -36.02 9.20 0.70
C GLU A 275 -34.99 8.07 0.79
N VAL A 276 -35.23 7.06 1.64
CA VAL A 276 -34.36 5.87 1.75
C VAL A 276 -34.26 5.17 0.39
N GLU A 277 -35.39 4.88 -0.28
CA GLU A 277 -35.39 4.26 -1.60
C GLU A 277 -34.68 5.13 -2.67
N ALA A 278 -34.87 6.45 -2.65
CA ALA A 278 -34.20 7.36 -3.57
C ALA A 278 -32.69 7.35 -3.38
N LYS A 279 -32.20 7.42 -2.13
CA LYS A 279 -30.77 7.35 -1.81
C LYS A 279 -30.19 5.96 -2.11
N LEU A 280 -30.90 4.86 -1.87
CA LEU A 280 -30.47 3.51 -2.26
C LEU A 280 -30.29 3.38 -3.78
N ARG A 281 -31.23 3.92 -4.58
CA ARG A 281 -31.09 3.96 -6.04
C ARG A 281 -29.87 4.77 -6.49
N GLN A 282 -29.55 5.87 -5.80
CA GLN A 282 -28.34 6.66 -6.06
C GLN A 282 -27.06 5.88 -5.73
N VAL A 283 -26.99 5.21 -4.58
CA VAL A 283 -25.86 4.35 -4.18
C VAL A 283 -25.63 3.23 -5.20
N ASN A 284 -26.68 2.51 -5.59
CA ASN A 284 -26.58 1.43 -6.59
C ASN A 284 -26.08 1.95 -7.96
N LYS A 285 -26.59 3.11 -8.40
CA LYS A 285 -26.14 3.75 -9.65
C LYS A 285 -24.68 4.21 -9.57
N ALA A 286 -24.25 4.71 -8.42
CA ALA A 286 -22.88 5.14 -8.20
C ALA A 286 -21.91 3.95 -8.13
N MET A 287 -22.32 2.81 -7.55
CA MET A 287 -21.53 1.56 -7.57
C MET A 287 -21.34 1.04 -9.00
N TYR A 288 -22.40 0.97 -9.80
CA TYR A 288 -22.29 0.58 -11.21
C TYR A 288 -21.36 1.51 -12.00
N ARG A 289 -21.39 2.83 -11.71
CA ARG A 289 -20.47 3.81 -12.31
C ARG A 289 -19.03 3.66 -11.82
N TYR A 290 -18.82 3.27 -10.56
CA TYR A 290 -17.50 2.97 -10.01
C TYR A 290 -16.86 1.80 -10.79
N ASP A 291 -17.59 0.69 -10.94
CA ASP A 291 -17.12 -0.50 -11.69
C ASP A 291 -16.82 -0.15 -13.16
N ALA A 292 -17.74 0.57 -13.82
CA ALA A 292 -17.57 0.99 -15.21
C ALA A 292 -16.36 1.93 -15.40
N ARG A 293 -16.16 2.92 -14.51
CA ARG A 293 -14.98 3.81 -14.55
C ARG A 293 -13.69 3.00 -14.36
N PHE A 294 -13.65 2.06 -13.42
CA PHE A 294 -12.48 1.21 -13.21
C PHE A 294 -12.10 0.34 -14.41
N GLY A 295 -13.06 -0.03 -15.25
CA GLY A 295 -12.80 -0.70 -16.54
C GLY A 295 -12.11 0.18 -17.59
N THR A 296 -12.15 1.51 -17.44
CA THR A 296 -11.57 2.48 -18.39
C THR A 296 -10.26 3.12 -17.92
N LEU A 297 -9.88 2.95 -16.65
CA LEU A 297 -8.70 3.59 -16.07
C LEU A 297 -7.42 2.77 -16.31
N THR A 298 -6.37 3.43 -16.77
CA THR A 298 -5.10 2.81 -17.19
C THR A 298 -3.89 3.19 -16.34
N LEU A 299 -4.02 4.08 -15.35
CA LEU A 299 -2.89 4.59 -14.56
C LEU A 299 -2.04 3.46 -13.94
N VAL A 300 -2.67 2.42 -13.40
CA VAL A 300 -1.97 1.25 -12.84
C VAL A 300 -1.26 0.42 -13.91
N SER A 301 -1.88 0.20 -15.08
CA SER A 301 -1.28 -0.59 -16.16
C SER A 301 -0.18 0.18 -16.89
N ASP A 302 -0.35 1.49 -17.06
CA ASP A 302 0.67 2.41 -17.59
C ASP A 302 1.89 2.46 -16.67
N THR A 303 1.67 2.65 -15.36
CA THR A 303 2.75 2.68 -14.35
C THR A 303 3.49 1.33 -14.29
N TYR A 304 2.76 0.21 -14.30
CA TYR A 304 3.35 -1.13 -14.36
C TYR A 304 4.21 -1.33 -15.60
N ARG A 305 3.70 -0.98 -16.80
CA ARG A 305 4.42 -1.08 -18.07
C ARG A 305 5.71 -0.28 -18.05
N ASP A 306 5.65 0.95 -17.56
CA ASP A 306 6.81 1.85 -17.52
C ASP A 306 7.87 1.35 -16.54
N LEU A 307 7.48 0.96 -15.32
CA LEU A 307 8.39 0.33 -14.34
C LEU A 307 9.03 -0.95 -14.90
N LEU A 308 8.24 -1.82 -15.54
CA LEU A 308 8.72 -3.05 -16.18
C LEU A 308 9.73 -2.73 -17.31
N LYS A 309 9.47 -1.70 -18.12
CA LYS A 309 10.34 -1.25 -19.21
C LYS A 309 11.70 -0.76 -18.69
N TYR A 310 11.70 0.16 -17.72
CA TYR A 310 12.95 0.75 -17.21
C TYR A 310 13.79 -0.26 -16.42
N THR A 311 13.17 -1.08 -15.57
CA THR A 311 13.88 -2.13 -14.82
C THR A 311 14.43 -3.22 -15.75
N SER A 312 13.66 -3.65 -16.78
CA SER A 312 14.15 -4.59 -17.79
C SER A 312 15.37 -4.06 -18.56
N ALA A 313 15.33 -2.80 -18.99
CA ALA A 313 16.44 -2.18 -19.70
C ALA A 313 17.70 -2.10 -18.82
N TYR A 314 17.55 -1.79 -17.52
CA TYR A 314 18.67 -1.78 -16.58
C TYR A 314 19.29 -3.16 -16.38
N VAL A 315 18.49 -4.20 -16.15
CA VAL A 315 18.99 -5.58 -15.97
C VAL A 315 19.66 -6.09 -17.25
N ALA A 316 19.07 -5.86 -18.43
CA ALA A 316 19.67 -6.27 -19.70
C ALA A 316 21.01 -5.57 -20.02
N LYS A 317 21.20 -4.34 -19.52
CA LYS A 317 22.45 -3.57 -19.69
C LYS A 317 23.55 -3.99 -18.70
N ASN A 318 23.19 -4.32 -17.46
CA ASN A 318 24.15 -4.53 -16.36
C ASN A 318 24.29 -6.00 -15.92
N GLY A 319 23.49 -6.92 -16.45
CA GLY A 319 23.53 -8.36 -16.17
C GLY A 319 24.39 -9.19 -17.14
N LYS A 320 25.36 -8.55 -17.81
CA LYS A 320 26.39 -9.19 -18.65
C LYS A 320 27.74 -9.10 -17.93
#